data_AF-A0A942PB61-F1
#
_entry.id   AF-A0A942PB61-F1
#
_cell.length_a   1.000
_cell.length_b   1.000
_cell.length_c   1.000
_cell.angle_alpha   90.00
_cell.angle_beta   90.00
_cell.angle_gamma   90.00
#
_symmetry.space_group_name_H-M   'P 1'
#
loop_
_entity.id
_entity.type
_entity.pdbx_description
1 polymer ?
#
loop_
_entity_poly.entity_id
_entity_poly.type
_entity_poly.pdbx_seq_one_letter_code
_entity_poly.pdbx_strand_id
1 'polypeptide(L)'
;MMKYIITLGYLSLLISCTNNESLREKELKLKEKELEIREKEIELAKSESNKEKVVSNNSVTEPSHSPSKEIKTKYVYIVCTTDEPILKVVQKPIEDRFKEYLKDIQTLPSKSVVWETKSYTSDIIKVQNYNEDDKFIIQDKFKSNILLGASQRDFKVHVEIANPDLEKLYVTRITGCKSFVFDSYKEASIHLSK
;
A
#
# COMPACT_ATOMS: atom_id res chain seq x y z
N MET A 1 27.15 28.02 -36.17
CA MET A 1 26.52 27.56 -34.90
C MET A 1 25.10 26.98 -35.06
N MET A 2 24.38 27.19 -36.17
CA MET A 2 22.99 26.72 -36.31
C MET A 2 22.81 25.22 -36.58
N LYS A 3 23.84 24.53 -37.12
CA LYS A 3 23.77 23.10 -37.48
C LYS A 3 23.78 22.13 -36.28
N TYR A 4 24.32 22.54 -35.13
CA TYR A 4 24.44 21.69 -33.93
C TYR A 4 23.14 21.63 -33.10
N ILE A 5 22.30 22.66 -33.17
CA ILE A 5 21.05 22.72 -32.42
C ILE A 5 20.00 21.78 -33.03
N ILE A 6 20.00 21.64 -34.36
CA ILE A 6 19.06 20.78 -35.09
C ILE A 6 19.38 19.29 -34.85
N THR A 7 20.66 18.91 -34.78
CA THR A 7 21.08 17.52 -34.50
C THR A 7 20.81 17.11 -33.06
N LEU A 8 20.96 18.02 -32.08
CA LEU A 8 20.61 17.75 -30.68
C LEU A 8 19.09 17.57 -30.47
N GLY A 9 18.27 18.36 -31.18
CA GLY A 9 16.81 18.22 -31.15
C GLY A 9 16.34 16.85 -31.66
N TYR A 10 16.92 16.37 -32.77
CA TYR A 10 16.60 15.07 -33.36
C TYR A 10 17.00 13.89 -32.46
N LEU A 11 18.12 14.00 -31.74
CA LEU A 11 18.57 12.97 -30.81
C LEU A 11 17.62 12.84 -29.61
N SER A 12 17.11 13.97 -29.09
CA SER A 12 16.13 13.95 -27.98
C SER A 12 14.78 13.35 -28.39
N LEU A 13 14.35 13.58 -29.64
CA LEU A 13 13.11 13.03 -30.17
C LEU A 13 13.22 11.51 -30.37
N LEU A 14 14.36 11.03 -30.88
CA LEU A 14 14.61 9.59 -31.07
C LEU A 14 14.68 8.83 -29.73
N ILE A 15 15.30 9.41 -28.69
CA ILE A 15 15.34 8.82 -27.34
C ILE A 15 13.94 8.78 -26.71
N SER A 16 13.11 9.79 -26.97
CA SER A 16 11.74 9.84 -26.48
C SER A 16 10.83 8.81 -27.15
N CYS A 17 11.04 8.53 -28.45
CA CYS A 17 10.27 7.53 -29.18
C CYS A 17 10.62 6.09 -28.77
N THR A 18 11.91 5.76 -28.56
CA THR A 18 12.32 4.39 -28.20
C THR A 18 11.94 4.00 -26.78
N ASN A 19 11.97 4.94 -25.83
CA ASN A 19 11.51 4.69 -24.46
C ASN A 19 10.01 4.42 -24.39
N ASN A 20 9.21 5.05 -25.27
CA ASN A 20 7.77 4.86 -25.31
C ASN A 20 7.40 3.49 -25.89
N GLU A 21 8.12 3.02 -26.91
CA GLU A 21 7.99 1.64 -27.39
C GLU A 21 8.42 0.62 -26.33
N SER A 22 9.53 0.84 -25.62
CA SER A 22 9.99 -0.07 -24.56
C SER A 22 9.00 -0.17 -23.39
N LEU A 23 8.38 0.94 -23.00
CA LEU A 23 7.33 0.94 -21.97
C LEU A 23 6.07 0.21 -22.45
N ARG A 24 5.66 0.46 -23.70
CA ARG A 24 4.50 -0.19 -24.30
C ARG A 24 4.69 -1.70 -24.47
N GLU A 25 5.91 -2.14 -24.80
CA GLU A 25 6.25 -3.56 -24.90
C GLU A 25 6.25 -4.25 -23.52
N LYS A 26 6.72 -3.55 -22.46
CA LYS A 26 6.66 -4.05 -21.08
C LYS A 26 5.22 -4.16 -20.57
N GLU A 27 4.36 -3.20 -20.90
CA GLU A 27 2.93 -3.27 -20.57
C GLU A 27 2.21 -4.41 -21.29
N LEU A 28 2.52 -4.63 -22.57
CA LEU A 28 1.98 -5.77 -23.32
C LEU A 28 2.42 -7.11 -22.72
N LYS A 29 3.71 -7.26 -22.39
CA LYS A 29 4.23 -8.47 -21.72
C LYS A 29 3.61 -8.72 -20.34
N LEU A 30 3.27 -7.66 -19.61
CA LEU A 30 2.56 -7.77 -18.33
C LEU A 30 1.11 -8.25 -18.53
N LYS A 31 0.40 -7.72 -19.53
CA LYS A 31 -0.96 -8.16 -19.86
C LYS A 31 -1.01 -9.59 -20.37
N GLU A 32 -0.04 -10.01 -21.19
CA GLU A 32 0.08 -11.40 -21.65
C GLU A 32 0.31 -12.36 -20.47
N LYS A 33 1.19 -12.00 -19.52
CA LYS A 33 1.40 -12.80 -18.30
C LYS A 33 0.16 -12.85 -17.40
N GLU A 34 -0.59 -11.76 -17.28
CA GLU A 34 -1.84 -11.75 -16.51
C GLU A 34 -2.90 -12.64 -17.15
N LEU A 35 -3.00 -12.65 -18.48
CA LEU A 35 -3.89 -13.54 -19.22
C LEU A 35 -3.48 -15.01 -19.09
N GLU A 36 -2.19 -15.32 -19.18
CA GLU A 36 -1.67 -16.69 -19.03
C GLU A 36 -1.97 -17.25 -17.62
N ILE A 37 -1.89 -16.40 -16.59
CA ILE A 37 -2.26 -16.78 -15.21
C ILE A 37 -3.77 -17.05 -15.11
N ARG A 38 -4.61 -16.19 -15.67
CA ARG A 38 -6.07 -16.39 -15.65
C ARG A 38 -6.49 -17.64 -16.43
N GLU A 39 -5.86 -17.93 -17.56
CA GLU A 39 -6.13 -19.15 -18.32
C GLU A 39 -5.72 -20.40 -17.54
N LYS A 40 -4.56 -20.38 -16.87
CA LYS A 40 -4.12 -21.46 -15.98
C LYS A 40 -5.05 -21.66 -14.78
N GLU A 41 -5.57 -20.58 -14.18
CA GLU A 41 -6.56 -20.66 -13.11
C GLU A 41 -7.89 -21.27 -13.58
N ILE A 42 -8.35 -20.94 -14.80
CA ILE A 42 -9.56 -21.51 -15.40
C ILE A 42 -9.37 -23.00 -15.75
N GLU A 43 -8.19 -23.40 -16.24
CA GLU A 43 -7.87 -24.81 -16.50
C GLU A 43 -7.79 -25.64 -15.21
N LEU A 44 -7.18 -25.09 -14.15
CA LEU A 44 -7.16 -25.70 -12.82
C LEU A 44 -8.59 -25.91 -12.28
N ALA A 45 -9.44 -24.89 -12.35
CA ALA A 45 -10.84 -24.99 -11.92
C ALA A 45 -11.65 -26.02 -12.74
N LYS A 46 -11.38 -26.16 -14.03
CA LYS A 46 -12.01 -27.21 -14.87
C LYS A 46 -11.49 -28.60 -14.53
N SER A 47 -10.21 -28.76 -14.22
CA SER A 47 -9.60 -30.04 -13.85
C SER A 47 -10.07 -30.57 -12.50
N GLU A 48 -10.41 -29.69 -11.56
CA GLU A 48 -11.01 -30.05 -10.28
C GLU A 48 -12.48 -30.47 -10.43
N SER A 49 -13.25 -29.83 -11.33
CA SER A 49 -14.65 -30.19 -11.58
C SER A 49 -14.85 -31.56 -12.26
N ASN A 50 -13.83 -32.08 -12.95
CA ASN A 50 -13.90 -33.37 -13.67
C ASN A 50 -13.45 -34.58 -12.85
N LYS A 51 -12.97 -34.40 -11.61
CA LYS A 51 -12.60 -35.53 -10.72
C LYS A 51 -13.73 -36.02 -9.82
N GLU A 52 -14.87 -35.33 -9.75
CA GLU A 52 -15.99 -35.71 -8.87
C GLU A 52 -17.11 -36.50 -9.56
N LYS A 53 -16.96 -36.92 -10.82
CA LYS A 53 -18.08 -37.51 -11.57
C LYS A 53 -17.83 -38.89 -12.19
N VAL A 54 -17.19 -39.82 -11.48
CA VAL A 54 -17.27 -41.25 -11.82
C VAL A 54 -17.20 -42.12 -10.55
N VAL A 55 -18.13 -43.09 -10.45
CA VAL A 55 -18.23 -44.21 -9.47
C VAL A 55 -18.96 -43.85 -8.15
N SER A 56 -20.07 -44.46 -7.69
CA SER A 56 -20.90 -45.61 -8.10
C SER A 56 -22.24 -45.56 -7.34
N ASN A 57 -23.31 -46.08 -7.96
CA ASN A 57 -24.54 -46.51 -7.28
C ASN A 57 -24.27 -47.72 -6.35
N ASN A 58 -24.76 -47.69 -5.10
CA ASN A 58 -25.66 -48.69 -4.51
C ASN A 58 -25.93 -48.41 -3.02
N SER A 59 -27.15 -48.76 -2.60
CA SER A 59 -27.77 -48.52 -1.30
C SER A 59 -27.10 -49.20 -0.11
N VAL A 60 -27.07 -48.53 1.05
CA VAL A 60 -27.56 -49.02 2.35
C VAL A 60 -27.86 -47.81 3.24
N THR A 61 -29.02 -47.85 3.92
CA THR A 61 -29.54 -46.87 4.86
C THR A 61 -28.80 -46.94 6.20
N GLU A 62 -28.07 -45.87 6.57
CA GLU A 62 -27.73 -45.54 7.96
C GLU A 62 -27.77 -44.02 8.13
N PRO A 63 -28.27 -43.48 9.26
CA PRO A 63 -28.26 -42.05 9.53
C PRO A 63 -26.83 -41.62 9.88
N SER A 64 -26.03 -41.40 8.84
CA SER A 64 -24.73 -40.78 8.94
C SER A 64 -24.93 -39.30 9.30
N HIS A 65 -24.74 -38.98 10.59
CA HIS A 65 -24.43 -37.62 11.01
C HIS A 65 -23.12 -37.22 10.35
N SER A 66 -23.24 -36.55 9.20
CA SER A 66 -22.14 -35.78 8.64
C SER A 66 -21.62 -34.84 9.72
N PRO A 67 -20.31 -34.82 10.02
CA PRO A 67 -19.77 -33.86 10.96
C PRO A 67 -19.97 -32.49 10.33
N SER A 68 -20.86 -31.69 10.92
CA SER A 68 -21.05 -30.30 10.54
C SER A 68 -19.67 -29.65 10.57
N LYS A 69 -19.13 -29.24 9.41
CA LYS A 69 -17.92 -28.41 9.33
C LYS A 69 -18.17 -27.23 10.26
N GLU A 70 -17.49 -27.24 11.40
CA GLU A 70 -17.61 -26.19 12.41
C GLU A 70 -17.14 -24.89 11.76
N ILE A 71 -18.08 -24.00 11.46
CA ILE A 71 -17.77 -22.68 10.87
C ILE A 71 -17.06 -21.87 11.94
N LYS A 72 -15.73 -21.90 11.94
CA LYS A 72 -14.91 -21.10 12.84
C LYS A 72 -14.94 -19.64 12.38
N THR A 73 -15.90 -18.90 12.92
CA THR A 73 -15.93 -17.45 12.77
C THR A 73 -14.96 -16.84 13.77
N LYS A 74 -14.10 -15.93 13.32
CA LYS A 74 -13.24 -15.13 14.18
C LYS A 74 -13.47 -13.64 13.93
N TYR A 75 -13.07 -12.83 14.89
CA TYR A 75 -13.16 -11.38 14.85
C TYR A 75 -11.75 -10.82 14.94
N VAL A 76 -11.35 -10.07 13.91
CA VAL A 76 -9.96 -9.61 13.75
C VAL A 76 -9.94 -8.09 13.69
N TYR A 77 -9.02 -7.47 14.40
CA TYR A 77 -8.68 -6.06 14.17
C TYR A 77 -7.17 -5.88 14.12
N ILE A 78 -6.73 -4.79 13.50
CA ILE A 78 -5.32 -4.56 13.18
C ILE A 78 -4.89 -3.20 13.71
N VAL A 79 -3.71 -3.16 14.31
CA VAL A 79 -3.06 -1.93 14.74
C VAL A 79 -1.74 -1.82 13.99
N CYS A 80 -1.61 -0.80 13.16
CA CYS A 80 -0.35 -0.45 12.52
C CYS A 80 0.19 0.86 13.11
N THR A 81 1.50 0.93 13.30
CA THR A 81 2.24 2.14 13.68
C THR A 81 3.00 2.63 12.46
N THR A 82 2.99 3.94 12.25
CA THR A 82 3.61 4.59 11.11
C THR A 82 4.44 5.78 11.53
N ASP A 83 5.53 6.03 10.82
CA ASP A 83 6.25 7.30 10.89
C ASP A 83 5.85 8.15 9.69
N GLU A 84 5.22 9.30 9.95
CA GLU A 84 4.72 10.22 8.94
C GLU A 84 5.58 11.50 8.91
N PRO A 85 5.95 12.00 7.72
CA PRO A 85 6.59 13.29 7.59
C PRO A 85 5.55 14.41 7.69
N ILE A 86 5.81 15.40 8.53
CA ILE A 86 4.93 16.57 8.73
C ILE A 86 5.72 17.85 8.52
N LEU A 87 5.14 18.76 7.75
CA LEU A 87 5.65 20.12 7.58
C LEU A 87 5.38 20.94 8.84
N LYS A 88 6.45 21.43 9.47
CA LYS A 88 6.36 22.44 10.52
C LYS A 88 7.00 23.73 10.07
N VAL A 89 6.32 24.84 10.31
CA VAL A 89 6.88 26.18 10.16
C VAL A 89 7.74 26.46 11.38
N VAL A 90 9.04 26.61 11.16
CA VAL A 90 10.03 26.96 12.15
C VAL A 90 10.52 28.37 11.89
N GLN A 91 10.73 29.14 12.94
CA GLN A 91 11.36 30.45 12.82
C GLN A 91 12.88 30.24 12.75
N LYS A 92 13.48 30.60 11.61
CA LYS A 92 14.94 30.61 11.48
C LYS A 92 15.48 32.01 11.71
N PRO A 93 16.58 32.17 12.45
CA PRO A 93 17.23 33.46 12.58
C PRO A 93 17.68 33.94 11.19
N ILE A 94 17.57 35.25 10.95
CA ILE A 94 18.05 35.85 9.71
C ILE A 94 19.58 35.78 9.67
N GLU A 95 20.12 35.25 8.57
CA GLU A 95 21.56 35.24 8.33
C GLU A 95 22.11 36.67 8.33
N ASP A 96 23.31 36.85 8.90
CA ASP A 96 23.92 38.17 9.11
C ASP A 96 23.96 39.03 7.84
N ARG A 97 24.18 38.42 6.67
CA ARG A 97 24.21 39.08 5.36
C ARG A 97 22.90 39.78 4.95
N PHE A 98 21.76 39.41 5.54
CA PHE A 98 20.46 39.99 5.25
C PHE A 98 19.95 40.92 6.35
N LYS A 99 20.62 40.98 7.51
CA LYS A 99 20.20 41.80 8.67
C LYS A 99 20.14 43.29 8.35
N GLU A 100 21.02 43.77 7.47
CA GLU A 100 21.06 45.19 7.08
C GLU A 100 19.83 45.62 6.24
N TYR A 101 19.24 44.68 5.50
CA TYR A 101 18.06 44.90 4.66
C TYR A 101 16.73 44.65 5.40
N LEU A 102 16.76 43.84 6.46
CA LEU A 102 15.59 43.41 7.23
C LEU A 102 15.71 43.86 8.69
N LYS A 103 15.90 45.18 8.90
CA LYS A 103 16.24 45.79 10.19
C LYS A 103 15.23 45.50 11.32
N ASP A 104 13.97 45.22 10.98
CA ASP A 104 12.89 44.99 11.96
C ASP A 104 12.45 43.52 12.07
N ILE A 105 13.03 42.61 11.28
CA ILE A 105 12.66 41.19 11.28
C ILE A 105 13.80 40.38 11.90
N GLN A 106 13.56 39.74 13.04
CA GLN A 106 14.58 38.91 13.71
C GLN A 106 14.62 37.46 13.20
N THR A 107 13.50 36.96 12.68
CA THR A 107 13.38 35.59 12.19
C THR A 107 12.53 35.52 10.94
N LEU A 108 12.88 34.63 10.02
CA LEU A 108 12.06 34.31 8.85
C LEU A 108 11.36 32.95 9.06
N PRO A 109 10.06 32.84 8.70
CA PRO A 109 9.39 31.55 8.69
C PRO A 109 10.03 30.67 7.62
N SER A 110 10.56 29.53 8.04
CA SER A 110 11.08 28.47 7.18
C SER A 110 10.25 27.21 7.39
N LYS A 111 10.03 26.43 6.34
CA LYS A 111 9.46 25.09 6.49
C LYS A 111 10.56 24.09 6.87
N SER A 112 10.20 23.09 7.64
CA SER A 112 11.05 21.95 8.00
C SER A 112 10.18 20.70 8.09
N VAL A 113 10.77 19.52 7.84
CA VAL A 113 10.08 18.24 8.04
C VAL A 113 10.43 17.69 9.42
N VAL A 114 9.41 17.30 10.16
CA VAL A 114 9.52 16.51 11.39
C VAL A 114 8.80 15.19 11.16
N TRP A 115 9.37 14.10 11.67
CA TRP A 115 8.72 12.79 11.64
C TRP A 115 7.89 12.60 12.90
N GLU A 116 6.62 12.25 12.73
CA GLU A 116 5.71 11.94 13.83
C GLU A 116 5.23 10.50 13.73
N THR A 117 5.31 9.78 14.85
CA THR A 117 4.79 8.43 14.94
C THR A 117 3.29 8.47 15.24
N LYS A 118 2.50 7.78 14.43
CA LYS A 118 1.06 7.64 14.60
C LYS A 118 0.64 6.18 14.63
N SER A 119 -0.46 5.90 15.31
CA SER A 119 -1.07 4.57 15.34
C SER A 119 -2.43 4.61 14.63
N TYR A 120 -2.62 3.63 13.75
CA TYR A 120 -3.84 3.41 13.00
C TYR A 120 -4.44 2.09 13.44
N THR A 121 -5.71 2.13 13.84
CA THR A 121 -6.44 0.93 14.26
C THR A 121 -7.62 0.71 13.32
N SER A 122 -7.78 -0.51 12.83
CA SER A 122 -8.92 -0.89 12.00
C SER A 122 -10.17 -1.10 12.84
N ASP A 123 -11.33 -1.07 12.20
CA ASP A 123 -12.53 -1.65 12.77
C ASP A 123 -12.37 -3.16 12.99
N ILE A 124 -13.26 -3.74 13.80
CA ILE A 124 -13.33 -5.18 14.02
C ILE A 124 -14.01 -5.84 12.81
N ILE A 125 -13.27 -6.72 12.15
CA ILE A 125 -13.68 -7.43 10.94
C ILE A 125 -14.11 -8.84 11.33
N LYS A 126 -15.35 -9.22 10.97
CA LYS A 126 -15.85 -10.59 11.12
C LYS A 126 -15.36 -11.43 9.94
N VAL A 127 -14.63 -12.51 10.23
CA VAL A 127 -14.10 -13.45 9.23
C VAL A 127 -14.76 -14.80 9.43
N GLN A 128 -15.51 -15.27 8.42
CA GLN A 128 -16.10 -16.59 8.42
C GLN A 128 -15.10 -17.61 7.88
N ASN A 129 -15.06 -18.81 8.48
CA ASN A 129 -14.10 -19.86 8.13
C ASN A 129 -12.65 -19.38 8.20
N TYR A 130 -12.32 -18.64 9.26
CA TYR A 130 -11.01 -18.02 9.43
C TYR A 130 -9.90 -19.08 9.37
N ASN A 131 -8.88 -18.76 8.58
CA ASN A 131 -7.59 -19.45 8.56
C ASN A 131 -6.46 -18.45 8.91
N GLU A 132 -5.27 -18.98 9.21
CA GLU A 132 -4.14 -18.14 9.60
C GLU A 132 -3.60 -17.24 8.49
N ASP A 133 -3.89 -17.52 7.22
CA ASP A 133 -3.46 -16.70 6.09
C ASP A 133 -4.35 -15.45 5.93
N ASP A 134 -5.63 -15.54 6.32
CA ASP A 134 -6.57 -14.41 6.30
C ASP A 134 -6.03 -13.22 7.09
N LYS A 135 -5.30 -13.46 8.18
CA LYS A 135 -4.71 -12.38 8.99
C LYS A 135 -3.72 -11.53 8.18
N PHE A 136 -2.93 -12.14 7.30
CA PHE A 136 -1.95 -11.44 6.49
C PHE A 136 -2.63 -10.69 5.34
N ILE A 137 -3.66 -11.29 4.73
CA ILE A 137 -4.46 -10.63 3.69
C ILE A 137 -5.13 -9.37 4.23
N ILE A 138 -5.78 -9.47 5.40
CA ILE A 138 -6.44 -8.32 6.03
C ILE A 138 -5.40 -7.27 6.43
N GLN A 139 -4.24 -7.70 6.93
CA GLN A 139 -3.15 -6.80 7.29
C GLN A 139 -2.60 -6.03 6.10
N ASP A 140 -2.34 -6.69 4.98
CA ASP A 140 -1.77 -6.04 3.80
C ASP A 140 -2.78 -5.11 3.13
N LYS A 141 -4.07 -5.46 3.15
CA LYS A 141 -5.15 -4.55 2.75
C LYS A 141 -5.19 -3.31 3.63
N PHE A 142 -5.10 -3.46 4.95
CA PHE A 142 -5.12 -2.33 5.88
C PHE A 142 -3.88 -1.43 5.72
N LYS A 143 -2.68 -2.02 5.59
CA LYS A 143 -1.44 -1.30 5.27
C LYS A 143 -1.56 -0.49 3.99
N SER A 144 -2.11 -1.09 2.93
CA SER A 144 -2.29 -0.43 1.63
C SER A 144 -3.21 0.78 1.75
N ASN A 145 -4.31 0.67 2.51
CA ASN A 145 -5.21 1.79 2.75
C ASN A 145 -4.53 2.95 3.49
N ILE A 146 -3.70 2.64 4.51
CA ILE A 146 -2.94 3.67 5.24
C ILE A 146 -1.98 4.39 4.29
N LEU A 147 -1.18 3.65 3.51
CA LEU A 147 -0.22 4.23 2.58
C LEU A 147 -0.89 5.05 1.47
N LEU A 148 -2.03 4.58 0.95
CA LEU A 148 -2.81 5.33 -0.02
C LEU A 148 -3.30 6.65 0.56
N GLY A 149 -3.81 6.65 1.80
CA GLY A 149 -4.22 7.87 2.50
C GLY A 149 -3.05 8.81 2.85
N ALA A 150 -1.85 8.27 3.06
CA ALA A 150 -0.65 9.03 3.35
C ALA A 150 -0.02 9.68 2.10
N SER A 151 -0.18 9.06 0.93
CA SER A 151 0.44 9.50 -0.34
C SER A 151 0.22 10.99 -0.66
N GLN A 152 -0.99 11.52 -0.41
CA GLN A 152 -1.29 12.94 -0.64
C GLN A 152 -0.54 13.86 0.31
N ARG A 153 -0.38 13.45 1.58
CA ARG A 153 0.38 14.21 2.59
C ARG A 153 1.86 14.20 2.25
N ASP A 154 2.41 13.03 1.93
CA ASP A 154 3.80 12.84 1.53
C ASP A 154 4.16 13.70 0.31
N PHE A 155 3.28 13.70 -0.71
CA PHE A 155 3.44 14.55 -1.89
C PHE A 155 3.48 16.03 -1.53
N LYS A 156 2.58 16.49 -0.65
CA LYS A 156 2.56 17.88 -0.19
C LYS A 156 3.85 18.26 0.54
N VAL A 157 4.35 17.40 1.43
CA VAL A 157 5.64 17.61 2.13
C VAL A 157 6.77 17.72 1.13
N HIS A 158 6.80 16.82 0.14
CA HIS A 158 7.84 16.79 -0.87
C HIS A 158 7.88 18.07 -1.72
N VAL A 159 6.72 18.55 -2.20
CA VAL A 159 6.62 19.78 -3.01
C VAL A 159 6.98 21.03 -2.20
N GLU A 160 6.51 21.13 -0.95
CA GLU A 160 6.67 22.37 -0.16
C GLU A 160 8.08 22.59 0.40
N ILE A 161 8.91 21.55 0.49
CA ILE A 161 10.30 21.67 0.97
C ILE A 161 11.23 22.29 -0.08
N ALA A 162 10.79 22.42 -1.34
CA ALA A 162 11.47 23.15 -2.42
C ALA A 162 13.00 23.02 -2.36
N ASN A 163 13.50 21.78 -2.40
CA ASN A 163 14.94 21.53 -2.36
C ASN A 163 15.32 20.61 -3.52
N PRO A 164 15.96 21.14 -4.58
CA PRO A 164 16.39 20.34 -5.72
C PRO A 164 17.48 19.30 -5.34
N ASP A 165 18.13 19.45 -4.18
CA ASP A 165 19.19 18.55 -3.71
C ASP A 165 18.70 17.45 -2.76
N LEU A 166 17.41 17.40 -2.42
CA LEU A 166 16.89 16.36 -1.52
C LEU A 166 16.56 15.08 -2.30
N GLU A 167 17.58 14.22 -2.45
CA GLU A 167 17.42 12.76 -2.68
C GLU A 167 16.59 12.07 -1.58
N LYS A 168 16.28 12.78 -0.49
CA LYS A 168 15.46 12.25 0.61
C LYS A 168 13.98 12.27 0.24
N LEU A 169 13.48 11.08 -0.09
CA LEU A 169 12.05 10.80 -0.19
C LEU A 169 11.39 10.90 1.19
N TYR A 170 10.50 11.88 1.35
CA TYR A 170 9.62 12.03 2.51
C TYR A 170 8.37 11.18 2.31
N VAL A 171 8.52 9.89 2.57
CA VAL A 171 7.46 8.90 2.39
C VAL A 171 7.12 8.30 3.74
N THR A 172 5.83 8.25 4.05
CA THR A 172 5.29 7.60 5.23
C THR A 172 5.68 6.13 5.26
N ARG A 173 6.11 5.64 6.42
CA ARG A 173 6.57 4.25 6.58
C ARG A 173 5.77 3.55 7.66
N ILE A 174 5.39 2.31 7.40
CA ILE A 174 4.81 1.44 8.42
C ILE A 174 5.97 0.81 9.20
N THR A 175 6.09 1.14 10.48
CA THR A 175 7.19 0.68 11.34
C THR A 175 6.83 -0.57 12.14
N GLY A 176 5.54 -0.82 12.36
CA GLY A 176 5.09 -2.04 13.01
C GLY A 176 3.62 -2.27 12.72
N CYS A 177 3.20 -3.54 12.67
CA CYS A 177 1.79 -3.83 12.55
C CYS A 177 1.45 -5.19 13.17
N LYS A 178 0.37 -5.23 13.94
CA LYS A 178 -0.08 -6.40 14.71
C LYS A 178 -1.56 -6.67 14.43
N SER A 179 -1.90 -7.93 14.24
CA SER A 179 -3.27 -8.42 14.18
C SER A 179 -3.66 -9.03 15.52
N PHE A 180 -4.92 -8.82 15.90
CA PHE A 180 -5.51 -9.40 17.10
C PHE A 180 -6.75 -10.18 16.69
N VAL A 181 -6.81 -11.45 17.09
CA VAL A 181 -7.83 -12.41 16.64
C VAL A 181 -8.58 -12.92 17.87
N PHE A 182 -9.91 -12.90 17.81
CA PHE A 182 -10.78 -13.30 18.89
C PHE A 182 -11.91 -14.20 18.41
N ASP A 183 -12.52 -14.91 19.35
CA ASP A 183 -13.60 -15.86 19.08
C ASP A 183 -14.96 -15.17 19.05
N SER A 184 -15.06 -14.01 19.71
CA SER A 184 -16.26 -13.19 19.75
C SER A 184 -15.98 -11.71 19.50
N TYR A 185 -16.99 -11.03 18.93
CA TYR A 185 -16.96 -9.58 18.77
C TYR A 185 -16.82 -8.86 20.13
N LYS A 186 -17.46 -9.39 21.18
CA LYS A 186 -17.45 -8.80 22.51
C LYS A 186 -16.04 -8.74 23.10
N GLU A 187 -15.27 -9.84 22.97
CA GLU A 187 -13.87 -9.88 23.42
C GLU A 187 -13.01 -8.90 22.62
N ALA A 188 -13.15 -8.90 21.29
CA ALA A 188 -12.43 -7.97 20.42
C ALA A 188 -12.73 -6.51 20.77
N SER A 189 -14.00 -6.18 21.03
CA SER A 189 -14.45 -4.83 21.39
C SER A 189 -13.93 -4.37 22.74
N ILE A 190 -13.97 -5.23 23.76
CA ILE A 190 -13.40 -4.91 25.08
C ILE A 190 -11.89 -4.70 24.96
N HIS A 191 -11.19 -5.56 24.21
CA HIS A 191 -9.75 -5.43 24.04
C HIS A 191 -9.38 -4.16 23.25
N LEU A 192 -10.13 -3.82 22.20
CA LEU A 192 -9.92 -2.62 21.40
C LEU A 192 -10.14 -1.33 22.20
N SER A 193 -11.05 -1.34 23.17
CA SER A 193 -11.37 -0.17 24.00
C SER A 193 -10.37 0.15 25.12
N LYS A 194 -9.37 -0.72 25.34
CA LYS A 194 -8.32 -0.55 26.34
C LYS A 194 -7.11 0.17 25.75
#